data_AF-A0A3N4JV44-F1
#
_entry.id   AF-A0A3N4JV44-F1
#
_cell.length_a   1.000
_cell.length_b   1.000
_cell.length_c   1.000
_cell.angle_alpha   90.00
_cell.angle_beta   90.00
_cell.angle_gamma   90.00
#
_symmetry.space_group_name_H-M   'P 1'
#
loop_
_entity.id
_entity.type
_entity.pdbx_description
1 polymer ?
#
loop_
_entity_poly.entity_id
_entity_poly.type
_entity_poly.pdbx_seq_one_letter_code
_entity_poly.pdbx_strand_id
1 'polypeptide(L)'
;KPKYHLLCHTAMWIERFGALENCHVEDEERMNAVVRSNLEHSNRQAPSKDLAYHLAVASGLLFVAEGGVWVDPTTKQLSKA
;
A
#
# COMPACT_ATOMS: atom_id res chain seq x y z
N LYS A 1 -19.56 24.43 6.50
CA LYS A 1 -18.23 23.78 6.31
C LYS A 1 -18.33 22.83 5.12
N PRO A 2 -17.50 22.97 4.06
CA PRO A 2 -17.63 22.20 2.82
C PRO A 2 -17.64 20.68 3.01
N LYS A 3 -16.86 20.15 3.97
CA LYS A 3 -16.80 18.71 4.26
C LYS A 3 -18.14 18.10 4.70
N TYR A 4 -19.00 18.86 5.40
CA TYR A 4 -20.32 18.37 5.82
C TYR A 4 -21.30 18.30 4.64
N HIS A 5 -21.13 19.18 3.64
CA HIS A 5 -21.95 19.14 2.44
C HIS A 5 -21.70 17.86 1.61
N LEU A 6 -20.49 17.30 1.68
CA LEU A 6 -20.16 16.02 1.01
C LEU A 6 -21.04 14.86 1.51
N LEU A 7 -21.49 14.88 2.77
CA LEU A 7 -22.37 13.84 3.32
C LEU A 7 -23.74 13.81 2.64
N CYS A 8 -24.23 14.96 2.14
CA CYS A 8 -25.48 15.02 1.38
C CYS A 8 -25.39 14.26 0.04
N HIS A 9 -24.17 14.08 -0.48
CA HIS A 9 -23.92 13.38 -1.74
C HIS A 9 -23.57 11.91 -1.54
N THR A 10 -23.45 11.42 -0.31
CA THR A 10 -23.00 10.05 -0.01
C THR A 10 -23.83 8.97 -0.70
N ALA A 11 -25.16 9.10 -0.72
CA ALA A 11 -26.03 8.13 -1.41
C ALA A 11 -25.74 8.07 -2.92
N MET A 12 -25.63 9.24 -3.58
CA MET A 12 -25.30 9.33 -5.01
C MET A 12 -23.93 8.71 -5.32
N TRP A 13 -22.96 8.85 -4.41
CA TRP A 13 -21.62 8.27 -4.59
C TRP A 13 -21.65 6.76 -4.42
N ILE A 14 -22.40 6.25 -3.44
CA ILE A 14 -22.52 4.82 -3.19
C ILE A 14 -23.21 4.12 -4.37
N GLU A 15 -24.30 4.69 -4.89
CA GLU A 15 -25.01 4.15 -6.05
C GLU A 15 -24.14 4.10 -7.30
N ARG A 16 -23.22 5.07 -7.46
CA ARG A 16 -22.39 5.18 -8.65
C ARG A 16 -21.09 4.40 -8.59
N PHE A 17 -20.44 4.35 -7.41
CA PHE A 17 -19.08 3.83 -7.25
C PHE A 17 -18.99 2.65 -6.28
N GLY A 18 -20.07 2.30 -5.58
CA GLY A 18 -20.10 1.21 -4.61
C GLY A 18 -19.73 1.68 -3.20
N ALA A 19 -18.95 0.88 -2.46
CA ALA A 19 -18.56 1.28 -1.10
C ALA A 19 -17.85 2.64 -1.13
N LEU A 20 -18.10 3.47 -0.11
CA LEU A 20 -17.51 4.80 -0.04
C LEU A 20 -15.98 4.66 0.14
N GLU A 21 -15.22 4.78 -0.95
CA GLU A 21 -13.74 4.70 -0.95
C GLU A 21 -13.07 5.90 -0.24
N ASN A 22 -13.86 6.85 0.28
CA ASN A 22 -13.36 8.03 1.00
C ASN A 22 -12.55 7.68 2.27
N CYS A 23 -12.50 6.41 2.66
CA CYS A 23 -11.67 5.87 3.73
C CYS A 23 -10.22 5.60 3.29
N HIS A 24 -9.92 5.59 1.98
CA HIS A 24 -8.58 5.28 1.46
C HIS A 24 -7.51 6.25 1.97
N VAL A 25 -7.92 7.49 2.29
CA VAL A 25 -7.03 8.50 2.89
C VAL A 25 -6.49 8.05 4.24
N GLU A 26 -7.23 7.27 5.03
CA GLU A 26 -6.74 6.77 6.32
C GLU A 26 -5.58 5.79 6.14
N ASP A 27 -5.65 4.93 5.13
CA ASP A 27 -4.57 4.00 4.78
C ASP A 27 -3.34 4.73 4.23
N GLU A 28 -3.56 5.73 3.37
CA GLU A 28 -2.48 6.59 2.87
C GLU A 28 -1.81 7.40 4.00
N GLU A 29 -2.59 7.97 4.92
CA GLU A 29 -2.06 8.70 6.07
C GLU A 29 -1.31 7.78 7.04
N ARG A 30 -1.80 6.54 7.25
CA ARG A 30 -1.10 5.51 8.02
C ARG A 30 0.25 5.18 7.37
N MET A 31 0.31 5.08 6.04
CA MET A 31 1.55 4.80 5.32
C MET A 31 2.61 5.90 5.55
N ASN A 32 2.20 7.16 5.72
CA ASN A 32 3.14 8.27 6.00
C ASN A 32 3.95 8.07 7.29
N ALA A 33 3.45 7.33 8.28
CA ALA A 33 4.23 6.97 9.46
C ALA A 33 5.36 5.97 9.12
N VAL A 34 5.04 4.96 8.32
CA VAL A 34 6.01 3.94 7.85
C VAL A 34 7.11 4.58 7.00
N VAL A 35 6.73 5.45 6.06
CA VAL A 35 7.68 6.18 5.22
C VAL A 35 8.63 7.02 6.06
N ARG A 36 8.13 7.78 7.03
CA ARG A 36 8.98 8.60 7.91
C ARG A 36 9.97 7.77 8.71
N SER A 37 9.53 6.67 9.32
CA SER A 37 10.41 5.78 10.08
C SER A 37 11.56 5.22 9.24
N ASN A 38 11.30 4.81 8.00
CA ASN A 38 12.34 4.33 7.08
C ASN A 38 13.33 5.44 6.68
N LEU A 39 12.85 6.67 6.48
CA LEU A 39 13.69 7.81 6.12
C LEU A 39 14.53 8.35 7.30
N GLU A 40 14.04 8.20 8.54
CA GLU A 40 14.76 8.58 9.76
C GLU A 40 16.00 7.71 9.98
N HIS A 41 15.93 6.42 9.62
CA HIS A 41 17.01 5.44 9.80
C HIS A 41 17.84 5.16 8.55
N SER A 42 17.57 5.83 7.42
CA SER A 42 18.41 5.77 6.22
C SER A 42 19.69 6.63 6.41
N ASN A 43 20.77 6.26 5.70
CA ASN A 43 21.98 7.08 5.59
C ASN A 43 21.78 8.37 4.76
N ARG A 44 20.59 8.54 4.17
CA ARG A 44 20.10 9.66 3.39
C ARG A 44 20.87 9.97 2.10
N GLN A 45 21.70 9.05 1.62
CA GLN A 45 22.40 9.22 0.33
C GLN A 45 21.48 8.98 -0.86
N ALA A 46 20.54 8.03 -0.73
CA ALA A 46 19.51 7.76 -1.73
C ALA A 46 18.18 7.35 -1.05
N PRO A 47 17.52 8.25 -0.30
CA PRO A 47 16.42 7.88 0.60
C PRO A 47 15.23 7.19 -0.10
N SER A 48 14.93 7.55 -1.34
CA SER A 48 13.86 6.93 -2.13
C SER A 48 14.21 5.49 -2.54
N LYS A 49 15.47 5.24 -2.92
CA LYS A 49 15.96 3.90 -3.28
C LYS A 49 16.02 3.00 -2.04
N ASP A 50 16.49 3.55 -0.93
CA ASP A 50 16.53 2.84 0.36
C ASP A 50 15.11 2.45 0.81
N LEU A 51 14.18 3.40 0.79
CA LEU A 51 12.77 3.15 1.10
C LEU A 51 12.16 2.08 0.20
N ALA A 52 12.38 2.16 -1.12
CA ALA A 52 11.88 1.16 -2.06
C ALA A 52 12.43 -0.24 -1.76
N TYR A 53 13.71 -0.33 -1.41
CA TYR A 53 14.34 -1.59 -1.01
C TYR A 53 13.71 -2.16 0.27
N HIS A 54 13.56 -1.34 1.31
CA HIS A 54 12.94 -1.76 2.57
C HIS A 54 11.49 -2.23 2.40
N LEU A 55 10.67 -1.49 1.63
CA LEU A 55 9.29 -1.88 1.36
C LEU A 55 9.19 -3.15 0.51
N ALA A 56 10.09 -3.33 -0.47
CA ALA A 56 10.14 -4.54 -1.27
C ALA A 56 10.50 -5.78 -0.43
N VAL A 57 11.46 -5.64 0.51
CA VAL A 57 11.82 -6.71 1.44
C VAL A 57 10.67 -7.04 2.38
N ALA A 58 10.01 -6.04 2.96
CA ALA A 58 8.85 -6.26 3.84
C ALA A 58 7.70 -6.96 3.12
N SER A 59 7.40 -6.53 1.89
CA SER A 59 6.39 -7.16 1.02
C SER A 59 6.76 -8.62 0.68
N GLY A 60 8.03 -8.87 0.33
CA GLY A 60 8.53 -10.22 0.07
C GLY A 60 8.43 -11.14 1.28
N LEU A 61 8.77 -10.65 2.48
CA LEU A 61 8.63 -11.42 3.72
C LEU A 61 7.17 -11.77 4.02
N LEU A 62 6.25 -10.81 3.84
CA LEU A 62 4.82 -11.06 4.01
C LEU A 62 4.32 -12.11 3.02
N PHE A 63 4.71 -11.98 1.74
CA PHE A 63 4.36 -12.94 0.70
C PHE A 63 4.81 -14.37 1.05
N VAL A 64 6.05 -14.54 1.55
CA VAL A 64 6.54 -15.84 2.00
C VAL A 64 5.74 -16.34 3.22
N ALA A 65 5.49 -15.48 4.21
CA ALA A 65 4.77 -15.82 5.43
C ALA A 65 3.32 -16.27 5.17
N GLU A 66 2.67 -15.69 4.15
CA GLU A 66 1.32 -16.04 3.70
C GLU A 66 1.27 -17.31 2.82
N GLY A 67 2.42 -17.94 2.56
CA GLY A 67 2.51 -19.15 1.73
C GLY A 67 2.48 -18.87 0.23
N GLY A 68 3.00 -17.71 -0.18
CA GLY A 68 3.11 -17.28 -1.56
C GLY A 68 3.83 -18.30 -2.47
N VAL A 69 3.57 -18.17 -3.77
CA VAL A 69 4.10 -19.05 -4.80
C VAL A 69 4.66 -18.20 -5.93
N TRP A 70 5.94 -18.38 -6.24
CA TRP A 70 6.58 -17.74 -7.38
C TRP A 70 6.23 -18.47 -8.67
N VAL A 71 6.11 -17.70 -9.75
CA VAL A 71 5.86 -18.23 -11.09
C VAL A 71 7.08 -17.93 -11.94
N ASP A 72 7.70 -18.98 -12.49
CA ASP A 72 8.74 -18.80 -13.50
C ASP A 72 8.14 -18.13 -14.75
N PRO A 73 8.63 -16.95 -15.16
CA PRO A 73 8.06 -16.22 -16.28
C PRO A 73 8.17 -16.97 -17.61
N THR A 74 9.16 -17.85 -17.75
CA THR A 74 9.50 -18.61 -18.96
C THR A 74 8.79 -19.96 -18.96
N THR A 75 8.98 -20.77 -17.91
CA THR A 75 8.46 -22.14 -17.86
C THR A 75 7.04 -22.24 -17.31
N LYS A 76 6.52 -21.15 -16.71
CA LYS A 76 5.23 -21.09 -15.98
C LYS A 76 5.13 -22.08 -14.83
N GLN A 77 6.25 -22.66 -14.40
CA GLN A 77 6.28 -23.54 -13.24
C GLN A 77 6.12 -22.74 -11.95
N LEU A 78 5.47 -23.39 -10.98
CA LEU A 78 5.23 -22.85 -9.66
C LEU A 78 6.32 -23.32 -8.70
N SER A 79 6.94 -22.40 -7.98
CA SER A 79 7.84 -22.70 -6.87
C SER A 79 7.34 -22.05 -5.60
N LYS A 80 7.48 -22.74 -4.47
CA LYS A 80 7.16 -22.13 -3.17
C LYS A 80 8.10 -20.97 -2.90
N ALA A 81 7.55 -19.93 -2.25
CA ALA A 81 8.29 -18.75 -1.89
C ALA A 81 9.37 -18.97 -0.83
#